data_AF-A0A9E2ZC95-F1
#
_entry.id   AF-A0A9E2ZC95-F1
#
_cell.length_a   1.000
_cell.length_b   1.000
_cell.length_c   1.000
_cell.angle_alpha   90.00
_cell.angle_beta   90.00
_cell.angle_gamma   90.00
#
_symmetry.space_group_name_H-M   'P 1'
#
loop_
_entity.id
_entity.type
_entity.pdbx_description
1 polymer ?
#
loop_
_entity_poly.entity_id
_entity_poly.type
_entity_poly.pdbx_seq_one_letter_code
_entity_poly.pdbx_strand_id
1 'polypeptide(L)'
;MWPTVYQKYGLSYTRTRFVSGRQGVHVRFLTDPQVEFEGFFWPAGVIETTLVSAGFTGVQRQPTKVPGDISTEQGSRFWDELLANPYFAALRARAAAPATHPM
;
A
#
# COMPACT_ATOMS: atom_id res chain seq x y z
N MET A 1 -16.24 -18.11 1.22
CA MET A 1 -16.10 -16.87 0.44
C MET A 1 -15.34 -15.89 1.31
N TRP A 2 -14.14 -15.47 0.93
CA TRP A 2 -13.33 -14.56 1.75
C TRP A 2 -13.92 -13.14 1.65
N PRO A 3 -13.97 -12.36 2.74
CA PRO A 3 -14.60 -11.05 2.73
C PRO A 3 -13.87 -10.11 1.78
N THR A 4 -14.64 -9.37 0.97
CA THR A 4 -14.14 -8.29 0.11
C THR A 4 -13.78 -7.10 0.99
N VAL A 5 -12.49 -6.89 1.24
CA VAL A 5 -12.02 -5.81 2.11
C VAL A 5 -11.95 -4.50 1.30
N TYR A 6 -12.47 -3.40 1.87
CA TYR A 6 -12.36 -2.01 1.38
C TYR A 6 -13.35 -1.50 0.31
N GLN A 7 -14.44 -2.20 0.00
CA GLN A 7 -15.40 -1.71 -1.02
C GLN A 7 -15.90 -0.29 -0.73
N LYS A 8 -16.16 0.02 0.54
CA LYS A 8 -16.56 1.38 0.99
C LYS A 8 -15.52 2.46 0.73
N TYR A 9 -14.27 2.09 0.43
CA TYR A 9 -13.18 3.00 0.05
C TYR A 9 -12.87 2.94 -1.46
N GLY A 10 -13.78 2.41 -2.28
CA GLY A 10 -13.66 2.41 -3.75
C GLY A 10 -12.77 1.31 -4.33
N LEU A 11 -12.46 0.28 -3.53
CA LEU A 11 -11.51 -0.76 -3.88
C LEU A 11 -12.05 -2.12 -3.45
N SER A 12 -11.85 -3.14 -4.26
CA SER A 12 -11.94 -4.54 -3.82
C SER A 12 -10.72 -5.31 -4.28
N TYR A 13 -10.38 -6.36 -3.54
CA TYR A 13 -9.38 -7.30 -4.00
C TYR A 13 -9.71 -8.72 -3.56
N THR A 14 -9.18 -9.68 -4.29
CA THR A 14 -9.21 -11.10 -3.96
C THR A 14 -7.80 -11.66 -4.01
N ARG A 15 -7.47 -12.52 -3.05
CA ARG A 15 -6.22 -13.27 -3.07
C ARG A 15 -6.30 -14.35 -4.13
N THR A 16 -5.26 -14.49 -4.96
CA THR A 16 -5.21 -15.46 -6.05
C THR A 16 -4.27 -16.62 -5.70
N ARG A 17 -2.97 -16.48 -5.99
CA ARG A 17 -1.95 -17.52 -5.83
C ARG A 17 -0.81 -17.05 -4.94
N PHE A 18 -0.22 -17.95 -4.15
CA PHE A 18 1.03 -17.66 -3.43
C PHE A 18 2.21 -18.05 -4.34
N VAL A 19 3.13 -17.12 -4.60
CA VAL A 19 4.25 -17.31 -5.54
C VAL A 19 5.52 -16.71 -4.96
N SER A 20 6.54 -17.55 -4.78
CA SER A 20 7.88 -17.13 -4.33
C SER A 20 7.85 -16.21 -3.10
N GLY A 21 7.10 -16.60 -2.06
CA GLY A 21 7.01 -15.82 -0.82
C GLY A 21 6.06 -14.62 -0.85
N ARG A 22 5.34 -14.39 -1.96
CA ARG A 22 4.39 -13.28 -2.13
C ARG A 22 2.97 -13.77 -2.32
N GLN A 23 2.01 -12.97 -1.86
CA GLN A 23 0.59 -13.21 -2.12
C GLN A 23 0.16 -12.48 -3.39
N GLY A 24 -0.18 -13.21 -4.45
CA GLY A 24 -0.84 -12.65 -5.62
C GLY A 24 -2.25 -12.18 -5.30
N VAL A 25 -2.66 -11.08 -5.93
CA VAL A 25 -3.97 -10.47 -5.76
C VAL A 25 -4.55 -10.02 -7.09
N HIS A 26 -5.86 -10.14 -7.25
CA HIS A 26 -6.61 -9.46 -8.29
C HIS A 26 -7.34 -8.28 -7.63
N VAL A 27 -7.12 -7.08 -8.15
CA VAL A 27 -7.61 -5.81 -7.60
C VAL A 27 -8.56 -5.17 -8.59
N ARG A 28 -9.69 -4.67 -8.08
CA ARG A 28 -10.69 -3.92 -8.83
C ARG A 28 -10.94 -2.58 -8.15
N PHE A 29 -10.71 -1.50 -8.87
CA PHE A 29 -11.18 -0.16 -8.51
C PHE A 29 -12.65 -0.02 -8.91
N LEU A 30 -13.47 0.45 -7.97
CA LEU A 30 -14.90 0.66 -8.13
C LEU A 30 -15.18 2.04 -8.76
N THR A 31 -14.44 2.37 -9.82
CA THR A 31 -14.59 3.58 -10.64
C THR A 31 -15.51 3.31 -11.83
N ASP A 32 -15.86 4.36 -12.58
CA ASP A 32 -16.54 4.27 -13.87
C ASP A 32 -15.70 4.96 -14.97
N PRO A 33 -15.11 4.22 -15.94
CA PRO A 33 -15.15 2.77 -16.06
C PRO A 33 -14.36 2.08 -14.94
N GLN A 34 -14.71 0.82 -14.68
CA GLN A 34 -13.97 -0.01 -13.72
C GLN A 34 -12.56 -0.29 -14.25
N VAL A 35 -11.60 -0.29 -13.33
CA VAL A 35 -10.19 -0.61 -13.62
C VAL A 35 -9.80 -1.83 -12.81
N GLU A 36 -9.22 -2.83 -13.48
CA GLU A 36 -8.79 -4.09 -12.88
C GLU A 36 -7.32 -4.36 -13.19
N PHE A 37 -6.59 -4.95 -12.23
CA PHE A 37 -5.21 -5.36 -12.41
C PHE A 37 -4.80 -6.50 -11.46
N GLU A 38 -3.78 -7.25 -11.87
CA GLU A 38 -3.09 -8.21 -11.00
C GLU A 38 -1.91 -7.56 -10.30
N GLY A 39 -1.67 -7.96 -9.05
CA GLY A 39 -0.54 -7.49 -8.26
C GLY A 39 -0.07 -8.50 -7.23
N PHE A 40 0.87 -8.08 -6.39
CA PHE A 40 1.38 -8.86 -5.28
C PHE A 40 1.40 -8.05 -3.99
N PHE A 41 0.98 -8.67 -2.90
CA PHE A 41 1.33 -8.25 -1.55
C PHE A 41 2.63 -8.92 -1.14
N TRP A 42 3.62 -8.09 -0.83
CA TRP A 42 4.88 -8.51 -0.27
C TRP A 42 4.77 -8.67 1.24
N PRO A 43 5.51 -9.62 1.86
CA PRO A 43 5.63 -9.67 3.31
C PRO A 43 6.12 -8.33 3.88
N ALA A 44 5.68 -8.02 5.10
CA ALA A 44 6.11 -6.81 5.80
C ALA A 44 7.65 -6.77 5.91
N GLY A 45 8.24 -5.59 5.70
CA GLY A 45 9.69 -5.39 5.79
C GLY A 45 10.45 -5.66 4.49
N VAL A 46 9.90 -6.42 3.54
CA VAL A 46 10.63 -6.77 2.31
C VAL A 46 10.98 -5.53 1.48
N ILE A 47 10.04 -4.60 1.35
CA ILE A 47 10.28 -3.36 0.59
C ILE A 47 11.31 -2.49 1.32
N GLU A 48 11.20 -2.36 2.64
CA GLU A 48 12.13 -1.60 3.47
C GLU A 48 13.56 -2.16 3.38
N THR A 49 13.73 -3.47 3.55
CA THR A 49 15.03 -4.14 3.40
C THR A 49 15.58 -3.98 2.00
N THR A 50 14.74 -4.10 0.96
CA THR A 50 15.19 -3.94 -0.43
C THR A 50 15.70 -2.53 -0.70
N LEU A 51 15.00 -1.50 -0.19
CA LEU A 51 15.46 -0.11 -0.30
C LEU A 51 16.81 0.10 0.39
N VAL A 52 16.99 -0.43 1.60
CA VAL A 52 18.28 -0.36 2.32
C VAL A 52 19.38 -1.06 1.53
N SER A 53 19.15 -2.28 1.04
CA SER A 53 20.12 -3.01 0.21
C SER A 53 20.45 -2.30 -1.10
N ALA A 54 19.52 -1.53 -1.65
CA ALA A 54 19.74 -0.69 -2.82
C ALA A 54 20.47 0.64 -2.50
N GLY A 55 20.91 0.84 -1.26
CA GLY A 55 21.68 2.03 -0.84
C GLY A 55 20.82 3.22 -0.41
N PHE A 56 19.50 3.06 -0.28
CA PHE A 56 18.67 4.12 0.28
C PHE A 56 18.85 4.21 1.80
N THR A 57 18.85 5.44 2.30
CA THR A 57 18.98 5.73 3.73
C THR A 57 17.74 6.41 4.29
N GLY A 58 17.57 6.35 5.61
CA GLY A 58 16.42 6.97 6.28
C GLY A 58 15.07 6.43 5.84
N VAL A 59 15.00 5.13 5.52
CA VAL A 59 13.78 4.44 5.10
C VAL A 59 12.77 4.45 6.25
N GLN A 60 11.64 5.13 6.04
CA GLN A 60 10.59 5.30 7.04
C GLN A 60 9.21 5.14 6.41
N ARG A 61 8.43 4.21 6.94
CA ARG A 61 7.01 4.08 6.62
C ARG A 61 6.25 5.29 7.17
N GLN A 62 5.41 5.90 6.34
CA GLN A 62 4.57 7.01 6.74
C GLN A 62 3.26 6.48 7.33
N PRO A 63 2.73 7.13 8.39
CA PRO A 63 1.43 6.76 8.92
C PRO A 63 0.36 7.01 7.86
N THR A 64 -0.64 6.13 7.80
CA THR A 64 -1.82 6.36 6.98
C THR A 64 -2.61 7.52 7.56
N LYS A 65 -2.97 8.47 6.72
CA LYS A 65 -3.78 9.63 7.09
C LYS A 65 -5.09 9.57 6.33
N VAL A 66 -6.15 10.01 7.00
CA VAL A 66 -7.47 10.22 6.39
C VAL A 66 -7.80 11.72 6.47
N PRO A 67 -8.71 12.23 5.61
CA PRO A 67 -9.11 13.63 5.64
C PRO A 67 -9.56 14.07 7.05
N GLY A 68 -9.07 15.23 7.50
CA GLY A 68 -9.31 15.75 8.85
C GLY A 68 -10.65 16.48 8.99
N ASP A 69 -11.21 16.95 7.88
CA ASP A 69 -12.59 17.40 7.73
C ASP A 69 -13.51 16.17 7.66
N ILE A 70 -13.58 15.43 8.77
CA ILE A 70 -14.57 14.36 8.98
C ILE A 70 -15.96 15.00 9.21
N SER A 71 -16.27 16.08 8.50
CA SER A 71 -17.54 16.78 8.62
C SER A 71 -18.64 15.90 8.02
N THR A 72 -19.35 15.27 8.96
CA THR A 72 -20.81 15.11 9.00
C THR A 72 -21.49 14.00 8.20
N GLU A 73 -20.93 13.43 7.13
CA GLU A 73 -21.73 12.49 6.31
C GLU A 73 -21.59 10.99 6.67
N GLN A 74 -20.41 10.51 7.03
CA GLN A 74 -20.14 9.06 7.13
C GLN A 74 -19.89 8.55 8.57
N GLY A 75 -19.84 9.47 9.54
CA GLY A 75 -19.63 9.17 10.95
C GLY A 75 -18.17 8.97 11.35
N SER A 76 -17.87 9.15 12.64
CA SER A 76 -16.50 9.14 13.20
C SER A 76 -15.73 7.83 13.02
N ARG A 77 -16.42 6.71 12.75
CA ARG A 77 -15.82 5.37 12.63
C ARG A 77 -15.61 4.90 11.20
N PHE A 78 -16.00 5.71 10.20
CA PHE A 78 -15.93 5.30 8.80
C PHE A 78 -14.53 4.82 8.39
N TRP A 79 -13.50 5.48 8.91
CA TRP A 79 -12.10 5.25 8.58
C TRP A 79 -11.37 4.22 9.47
N ASP A 80 -12.01 3.69 10.51
CA ASP A 80 -11.35 2.83 11.50
C ASP A 80 -10.70 1.60 10.86
N GLU A 81 -11.39 0.95 9.93
CA GLU A 81 -10.86 -0.23 9.22
C GLU A 81 -9.65 0.12 8.33
N LEU A 82 -9.69 1.28 7.66
CA LEU A 82 -8.57 1.73 6.84
C LEU A 82 -7.35 2.08 7.70
N LEU A 83 -7.56 2.71 8.85
CA LEU A 83 -6.49 3.07 9.78
C LEU A 83 -5.89 1.82 10.46
N ALA A 84 -6.72 0.84 10.81
CA ALA A 84 -6.28 -0.41 11.41
C ALA A 84 -5.58 -1.34 10.40
N ASN A 85 -6.02 -1.32 9.14
CA ASN A 85 -5.46 -2.14 8.08
C ASN A 85 -5.42 -1.34 6.77
N PRO A 86 -4.36 -0.56 6.50
CA PRO A 86 -4.25 0.21 5.26
C PRO A 86 -3.99 -0.68 4.04
N TYR A 87 -4.70 -0.43 2.92
CA TYR A 87 -4.44 -1.13 1.65
C TYR A 87 -3.22 -0.58 0.87
N PHE A 88 -2.65 0.53 1.34
CA PHE A 88 -1.44 1.13 0.76
C PHE A 88 -0.44 1.49 1.85
N ALA A 89 0.83 1.62 1.45
CA ALA A 89 1.91 2.07 2.32
C ALA A 89 2.74 3.11 1.58
N ALA A 90 2.90 4.29 2.17
CA ALA A 90 3.85 5.28 1.70
C ALA A 90 5.16 5.12 2.46
N LEU A 91 6.28 5.14 1.74
CA LEU A 91 7.63 5.08 2.29
C LEU A 91 8.37 6.36 1.90
N ARG A 92 9.10 6.92 2.85
CA ARG A 92 10.05 8.01 2.62
C ARG A 92 11.46 7.42 2.74
N ALA A 93 12.33 7.75 1.81
CA ALA A 93 13.74 7.39 1.84
C ALA A 93 14.56 8.47 1.15
N ARG A 94 15.88 8.46 1.38
CA ARG A 94 16.85 9.31 0.67
C ARG A 94 17.72 8.43 -0.19
N ALA A 95 17.86 8.78 -1.47
CA ALA A 95 18.84 8.14 -2.33
C ALA A 95 20.25 8.45 -1.81
N ALA A 96 21.18 7.49 -1.95
CA ALA A 96 22.59 7.82 -1.82
C ALA A 96 22.95 8.88 -2.87
N ALA A 97 23.85 9.81 -2.52
CA ALA A 97 24.46 10.67 -3.52
C ALA A 97 25.09 9.77 -4.59
N PRO A 98 24.94 10.08 -5.89
CA PRO A 98 25.62 9.32 -6.93
C PRO A 98 27.10 9.31 -6.60
N ALA A 99 27.73 8.13 -6.65
CA ALA A 99 29.17 8.03 -6.52
C ALA A 99 29.77 8.91 -7.63
N THR A 100 30.47 9.97 -7.25
CA THR A 100 31.37 10.69 -8.16
C THR A 100 32.44 9.68 -8.57
N HIS A 101 32.29 9.08 -9.74
CA HIS A 101 33.37 8.29 -10.33
C HIS A 101 34.56 9.24 -10.54
N PRO A 102 35.71 9.02 -9.88
CA PRO A 102 36.92 9.71 -10.30
C PRO A 102 37.26 9.26 -11.72
N MET A 103 37.52 10.24 -12.59
CA MET A 103 38.12 10.00 -13.91
C MET A 103 39.54 9.45 -13.79
#